data_AF-A0AA96YRG0-F1
#
_entry.id   AF-A0AA96YRG0-F1
#
_cell.length_a   1.000
_cell.length_b   1.000
_cell.length_c   1.000
_cell.angle_alpha   90.00
_cell.angle_beta   90.00
_cell.angle_gamma   90.00
#
_symmetry.space_group_name_H-M   'P 1'
#
loop_
_entity.id
_entity.type
_entity.pdbx_description
1 polymer ?
#
loop_
_entity_poly.entity_id
_entity_poly.type
_entity_poly.pdbx_seq_one_letter_code
_entity_poly.pdbx_strand_id
1 'polypeptide(L)'
;MNDLKIIFDNLLNSNNIDKCKFFICHVIRMDNLLIDKYRHYKCENLASTKELLKKLAREIPANREGEVLFIYDFIDGNIIENTDFMWLENDKAACSFFWCYLIIEQSYLLRERRLESEDFRDDNYIDGLINTDWVKELKLVDSNSSHKERFISIKHFFNIAFLDIDKHEIMSKIRGHWKLAYEEIKDLKWLPDDYKSLEWTWDYLSKYTSNQRKSRRHVSIFEFLPVRNLNPTNEKEYRLAILTALRIWQPEFHAEKRLLLQDMSKAWRQRKFRAERENKKSLNCYLDVSVKNHLDELAKAYDKTIVDMVTYLIESEYRNSK
;
A
#
# COMPACT_ATOMS: atom_id res chain seq x y z
N MET A 1 -23.75 7.48 37.77
CA MET A 1 -24.65 8.58 37.31
C MET A 1 -24.01 9.98 37.25
N ASN A 2 -23.27 10.49 38.25
CA ASN A 2 -22.62 11.82 38.16
C ASN A 2 -21.42 11.82 37.19
N ASP A 3 -20.65 10.73 37.18
CA ASP A 3 -19.41 10.62 36.38
C ASP A 3 -19.67 10.51 34.88
N LEU A 4 -20.71 9.76 34.47
CA LEU A 4 -21.12 9.70 33.06
C LEU A 4 -21.47 11.07 32.50
N LYS A 5 -22.22 11.88 33.27
CA LYS A 5 -22.58 13.23 32.84
C LYS A 5 -21.34 14.09 32.62
N ILE A 6 -20.38 14.02 33.54
CA ILE A 6 -19.10 14.73 33.42
C ILE A 6 -18.32 14.29 32.17
N ILE A 7 -18.22 12.99 31.92
CA ILE A 7 -17.54 12.42 30.74
C ILE A 7 -18.15 12.98 29.44
N PHE A 8 -19.48 12.90 29.32
CA PHE A 8 -20.17 13.39 28.12
C PHE A 8 -20.07 14.92 27.97
N ASP A 9 -20.19 15.68 29.06
CA ASP A 9 -20.03 17.13 29.03
C ASP A 9 -18.60 17.52 28.59
N ASN A 10 -17.58 16.82 29.08
CA ASN A 10 -16.19 17.01 28.66
C ASN A 10 -16.00 16.75 27.16
N LEU A 11 -16.53 15.64 26.65
CA LEU A 11 -16.43 15.29 25.21
C LEU A 11 -17.24 16.23 24.32
N LEU A 12 -18.42 16.70 24.78
CA LEU A 12 -19.23 17.68 24.06
C LEU A 12 -18.57 19.06 24.00
N ASN A 13 -17.78 19.42 25.01
CA ASN A 13 -16.98 20.65 25.06
C ASN A 13 -15.63 20.51 24.33
N SER A 14 -15.16 19.29 24.07
CA SER A 14 -13.94 19.04 23.31
C SER A 14 -14.05 19.52 21.86
N ASN A 15 -12.96 20.09 21.35
CA ASN A 15 -12.76 20.40 19.93
C ASN A 15 -11.94 19.33 19.20
N ASN A 16 -11.41 18.34 19.92
CA ASN A 16 -10.66 17.24 19.33
C ASN A 16 -11.64 16.17 18.84
N ILE A 17 -11.89 16.15 17.53
CA ILE A 17 -12.80 15.19 16.89
C ILE A 17 -12.32 13.74 17.05
N ASP A 18 -11.01 13.50 17.10
CA ASP A 18 -10.45 12.15 17.22
C ASP A 18 -10.76 11.55 18.61
N LYS A 19 -10.73 12.37 19.68
CA LYS A 19 -11.19 11.99 21.03
C LYS A 19 -12.62 11.50 21.01
N CYS A 20 -13.50 12.29 20.41
CA CYS A 20 -14.92 11.97 20.35
C CYS A 20 -15.18 10.72 19.49
N LYS A 21 -14.49 10.59 18.35
CA LYS A 21 -14.61 9.41 17.48
C LYS A 21 -14.13 8.14 18.14
N PHE A 22 -12.99 8.19 18.85
CA PHE A 22 -12.49 7.05 19.61
C PHE A 22 -13.53 6.60 20.62
N PHE A 23 -13.98 7.53 21.47
CA PHE A 23 -14.96 7.23 22.51
C PHE A 23 -16.25 6.62 21.93
N ILE A 24 -16.84 7.25 20.90
CA ILE A 24 -18.05 6.74 20.23
C ILE A 24 -17.83 5.32 19.69
N CYS A 25 -16.71 5.09 18.99
CA CYS A 25 -16.42 3.82 18.35
C CYS A 25 -16.39 2.68 19.38
N HIS A 26 -15.70 2.89 20.50
CA HIS A 26 -15.57 1.87 21.54
C HIS A 26 -16.83 1.73 22.39
N VAL A 27 -17.53 2.84 22.66
CA VAL A 27 -18.80 2.82 23.40
C VAL A 27 -19.88 2.06 22.65
N ILE A 28 -19.98 2.24 21.34
CA ILE A 28 -20.93 1.47 20.52
C ILE A 28 -20.60 -0.03 20.60
N ARG A 29 -19.31 -0.39 20.65
CA ARG A 29 -18.84 -1.79 20.60
C ARG A 29 -19.00 -2.57 21.90
N MET A 30 -19.23 -1.90 23.03
CA MET A 30 -19.42 -2.62 24.31
C MET A 30 -20.77 -3.33 24.41
N ASP A 31 -21.72 -2.99 23.54
CA ASP A 31 -23.09 -3.48 23.60
C ASP A 31 -23.68 -3.76 22.20
N ASN A 32 -24.15 -4.99 21.98
CA ASN A 32 -24.67 -5.42 20.68
C ASN A 32 -25.89 -4.60 20.21
N LEU A 33 -26.74 -4.10 21.13
CA LEU A 33 -27.89 -3.26 20.76
C LEU A 33 -27.43 -1.90 20.26
N LEU A 34 -26.38 -1.34 20.86
CA LEU A 34 -25.76 -0.10 20.38
C LEU A 34 -25.10 -0.32 19.01
N ILE A 35 -24.40 -1.45 18.80
CA ILE A 35 -23.84 -1.81 17.49
C ILE A 35 -24.95 -1.83 16.43
N ASP A 36 -26.02 -2.59 16.66
CA ASP A 36 -27.10 -2.75 15.67
C ASP A 36 -27.77 -1.41 15.34
N LYS A 37 -27.95 -0.55 16.35
CA LYS A 37 -28.57 0.75 16.19
C LYS A 37 -27.67 1.77 15.48
N TYR A 38 -26.37 1.77 15.75
CA TYR A 38 -25.47 2.85 15.35
C TYR A 38 -24.39 2.47 14.33
N ARG A 39 -24.27 1.21 13.91
CA ARG A 39 -23.28 0.75 12.91
C ARG A 39 -23.29 1.52 11.59
N HIS A 40 -24.41 2.17 11.25
CA HIS A 40 -24.57 2.94 10.02
C HIS A 40 -24.24 4.44 10.19
N TYR A 41 -24.06 4.92 11.42
CA TYR A 41 -23.86 6.33 11.70
C TYR A 41 -22.45 6.75 11.32
N LYS A 42 -22.32 7.86 10.57
CA LYS A 42 -21.02 8.38 10.12
C LYS A 42 -20.63 9.63 10.91
N CYS A 43 -19.52 9.55 11.64
CA CYS A 43 -18.91 10.69 12.32
C CYS A 43 -18.02 11.49 11.36
N GLU A 44 -18.60 12.10 10.31
CA GLU A 44 -17.81 12.79 9.28
C GLU A 44 -17.20 14.10 9.78
N ASN A 45 -17.93 14.85 10.62
CA ASN A 45 -17.51 16.14 11.14
C ASN A 45 -17.86 16.29 12.63
N LEU A 46 -17.37 17.36 13.26
CA LEU A 46 -17.54 17.58 14.70
C LEU A 46 -19.03 17.71 15.09
N ALA A 47 -19.86 18.31 14.24
CA ALA A 47 -21.28 18.49 14.53
C ALA A 47 -22.03 17.15 14.58
N SER A 48 -21.87 16.29 13.57
CA SER A 48 -22.49 14.95 13.56
C SER A 48 -21.93 14.05 14.67
N THR A 49 -20.64 14.20 14.98
CA THR A 49 -20.00 13.49 16.10
C THR A 49 -20.61 13.91 17.44
N LYS A 50 -20.81 15.21 17.68
CA LYS A 50 -21.44 15.73 18.91
C LYS A 50 -22.93 15.35 19.00
N GLU A 51 -23.64 15.29 17.88
CA GLU A 51 -25.04 14.83 17.85
C GLU A 51 -25.14 13.37 18.32
N LEU A 52 -24.25 12.50 17.85
CA LEU A 52 -24.22 11.11 18.26
C LEU A 52 -23.84 10.95 19.74
N LEU A 53 -22.87 11.71 20.25
CA LEU A 53 -22.55 11.73 21.68
C LEU A 53 -23.78 12.05 22.55
N LYS A 54 -24.58 13.05 22.16
CA LYS A 54 -25.82 13.41 22.89
C LYS A 54 -26.85 12.28 22.90
N LYS A 55 -26.91 11.47 21.84
CA LYS A 55 -27.80 10.31 21.77
C LYS A 55 -27.28 9.19 22.69
N LEU A 56 -25.99 8.86 22.59
CA LEU A 56 -25.35 7.83 23.42
C LEU A 56 -25.46 8.14 24.92
N ALA A 57 -25.33 9.42 25.32
CA ALA A 57 -25.48 9.84 26.71
C ALA A 57 -26.82 9.44 27.35
N ARG A 58 -27.87 9.21 26.55
CA ARG A 58 -29.21 8.83 27.02
C ARG A 58 -29.49 7.34 26.93
N GLU A 59 -28.64 6.60 26.22
CA GLU A 59 -28.92 5.23 25.80
C GLU A 59 -27.91 4.20 26.34
N ILE A 60 -26.85 4.66 27.01
CA ILE A 60 -25.90 3.77 27.69
C ILE A 60 -26.63 2.99 28.79
N PRO A 61 -26.50 1.65 28.80
CA PRO A 61 -27.04 0.84 29.89
C PRO A 61 -26.37 1.17 31.23
N ALA A 62 -27.16 1.26 32.30
CA ALA A 62 -26.66 1.61 33.64
C ALA A 62 -25.69 0.57 34.24
N ASN A 63 -25.71 -0.67 33.75
CA ASN A 63 -24.76 -1.71 34.14
C ASN A 63 -23.43 -1.64 33.37
N ARG A 64 -23.25 -0.66 32.48
CA ARG A 64 -22.06 -0.47 31.65
C ARG A 64 -21.28 0.82 31.98
N GLU A 65 -21.59 1.50 33.09
CA GLU A 65 -20.92 2.77 33.45
C GLU A 65 -19.40 2.57 33.64
N GLY A 66 -18.96 1.41 34.13
CA GLY A 66 -17.54 1.09 34.35
C GLY A 66 -16.73 1.01 33.06
N GLU A 67 -17.26 0.32 32.05
CA GLU A 67 -16.61 0.22 30.73
C GLU A 67 -16.54 1.59 30.04
N VAL A 68 -17.57 2.43 30.20
CA VAL A 68 -17.57 3.80 29.67
C VAL A 68 -16.47 4.65 30.32
N LEU A 69 -16.31 4.56 31.64
CA LEU A 69 -15.24 5.24 32.37
C LEU A 69 -13.86 4.76 31.89
N PHE A 70 -13.68 3.44 31.79
CA PHE A 70 -12.45 2.85 31.27
C PHE A 70 -12.09 3.36 29.87
N ILE A 71 -13.05 3.37 28.94
CA ILE A 71 -12.84 3.88 27.58
C ILE A 71 -12.45 5.35 27.60
N TYR A 72 -13.09 6.15 28.46
CA TYR A 72 -12.81 7.58 28.58
C TYR A 72 -11.38 7.84 29.08
N ASP A 73 -10.95 7.12 30.13
CA ASP A 73 -9.62 7.26 30.72
C ASP A 73 -8.52 6.82 29.72
N PHE A 74 -8.83 5.91 28.79
CA PHE A 74 -7.90 5.45 27.77
C PHE A 74 -7.70 6.44 26.60
N ILE A 75 -8.59 7.43 26.43
CA ILE A 75 -8.56 8.35 25.27
C ILE A 75 -7.21 9.05 25.13
N ASP A 76 -6.72 9.62 26.23
CA ASP A 76 -5.58 10.53 26.20
C ASP A 76 -4.27 9.80 25.94
N GLY A 77 -4.13 8.55 26.40
CA GLY A 77 -3.00 7.69 26.07
C GLY A 77 -3.06 7.07 24.67
N ASN A 78 -4.23 7.11 24.02
CA ASN A 78 -4.44 6.47 22.73
C ASN A 78 -4.22 7.39 21.53
N ILE A 79 -4.40 8.70 21.68
CA ILE A 79 -4.35 9.64 20.54
C ILE A 79 -2.94 10.16 20.33
N ILE A 80 -2.49 10.10 19.09
CA ILE A 80 -1.20 10.62 18.66
C ILE A 80 -1.38 12.00 18.01
N GLU A 81 -0.42 12.88 18.22
CA GLU A 81 -0.43 14.23 17.66
C GLU A 81 -0.19 14.22 16.14
N ASN A 82 -0.64 15.28 15.46
CA ASN A 82 -0.43 15.42 14.01
C ASN A 82 1.05 15.50 13.62
N THR A 83 1.88 16.03 14.50
CA THR A 83 3.32 16.20 14.34
C THR A 83 4.03 14.87 14.10
N ASP A 84 3.58 13.80 14.76
CA ASP A 84 4.12 12.44 14.58
C ASP A 84 3.88 11.87 13.17
N PHE A 85 2.86 12.35 12.47
CA PHE A 85 2.52 11.92 11.11
C PHE A 85 3.16 12.79 10.00
N MET A 86 3.82 13.90 10.34
CA MET A 86 4.32 14.87 9.34
C MET A 86 5.27 14.25 8.30
N TRP A 87 6.04 13.24 8.67
CA TRP A 87 6.95 12.56 7.73
C TRP A 87 6.19 11.72 6.69
N LEU A 88 4.99 11.25 7.01
CA LEU A 88 4.10 10.56 6.06
C LEU A 88 3.33 11.56 5.21
N GLU A 89 2.90 12.68 5.78
CA GLU A 89 2.17 13.71 5.04
C GLU A 89 2.99 14.24 3.85
N ASN A 90 4.29 14.43 4.08
CA ASN A 90 5.22 15.02 3.11
C ASN A 90 5.87 14.00 2.16
N ASP A 91 5.76 12.70 2.41
CA ASP A 91 6.39 11.65 1.60
C ASP A 91 5.35 10.60 1.15
N LYS A 92 4.95 10.68 -0.13
CA LYS A 92 3.97 9.76 -0.74
C LYS A 92 4.43 8.32 -0.76
N ALA A 93 5.74 8.09 -0.90
CA ALA A 93 6.31 6.76 -0.97
C ALA A 93 6.30 6.11 0.42
N ALA A 94 6.71 6.87 1.44
CA ALA A 94 6.61 6.45 2.83
C ALA A 94 5.16 6.18 3.23
N CYS A 95 4.23 7.08 2.90
CA CYS A 95 2.81 6.91 3.21
C CYS A 95 2.20 5.68 2.54
N SER A 96 2.51 5.43 1.26
CA SER A 96 2.02 4.24 0.56
C SER A 96 2.58 2.94 1.15
N PHE A 97 3.87 2.93 1.48
CA PHE A 97 4.50 1.80 2.17
C PHE A 97 3.84 1.55 3.52
N PHE A 98 3.72 2.58 4.36
CA PHE A 98 3.17 2.46 5.71
C PHE A 98 1.73 1.91 5.68
N TRP A 99 0.89 2.48 4.81
CA TRP A 99 -0.49 2.03 4.64
C TRP A 99 -0.57 0.56 4.22
N CYS A 100 0.26 0.16 3.25
CA CYS A 100 0.30 -1.22 2.77
C CYS A 100 0.81 -2.17 3.86
N TYR A 101 1.82 -1.74 4.63
CA TYR A 101 2.36 -2.49 5.76
C TYR A 101 1.27 -2.76 6.80
N LEU A 102 0.50 -1.75 7.23
CA LEU A 102 -0.59 -1.93 8.19
C LEU A 102 -1.61 -2.99 7.75
N ILE A 103 -2.00 -2.96 6.47
CA ILE A 103 -3.01 -3.90 5.93
C ILE A 103 -2.54 -5.34 5.94
N ILE A 104 -1.23 -5.56 5.83
CA ILE A 104 -0.65 -6.90 5.71
C ILE A 104 -0.20 -7.40 7.09
N GLU A 105 0.38 -6.53 7.93
CA GLU A 105 1.04 -6.91 9.19
C GLU A 105 0.17 -6.78 10.45
N GLN A 106 -1.07 -6.27 10.37
CA GLN A 106 -1.83 -5.98 11.60
C GLN A 106 -1.88 -7.18 12.55
N SER A 107 -2.14 -8.37 12.02
CA SER A 107 -2.26 -9.57 12.83
C SER A 107 -0.97 -9.97 13.55
N TYR A 108 0.21 -9.60 13.03
CA TYR A 108 1.50 -9.85 13.66
C TYR A 108 1.86 -8.75 14.67
N LEU A 109 1.63 -7.48 14.30
CA LEU A 109 1.80 -6.33 15.21
C LEU A 109 1.01 -6.53 16.51
N LEU A 110 -0.17 -7.16 16.44
CA LEU A 110 -1.04 -7.46 17.58
C LEU A 110 -0.76 -8.85 18.22
N ARG A 111 0.08 -9.71 17.61
CA ARG A 111 0.39 -11.06 18.13
C ARG A 111 1.69 -11.12 18.93
N GLU A 112 2.73 -10.35 18.58
CA GLU A 112 4.03 -10.38 19.29
C GLU A 112 3.85 -10.19 20.81
N ARG A 113 2.94 -9.32 21.25
CA ARG A 113 2.66 -9.09 22.68
C ARG A 113 1.84 -10.18 23.38
N ARG A 114 1.06 -10.99 22.65
CA ARG A 114 0.22 -12.06 23.25
C ARG A 114 1.07 -13.14 23.91
N LEU A 115 2.28 -13.36 23.41
CA LEU A 115 3.22 -14.31 23.99
C LEU A 115 3.85 -13.77 25.30
N GLU A 116 3.75 -12.47 25.55
CA GLU A 116 4.35 -11.80 26.71
C GLU A 116 3.35 -11.47 27.82
N SER A 117 2.04 -11.60 27.56
CA SER A 117 0.97 -11.18 28.48
C SER A 117 -0.01 -12.33 28.77
N GLU A 118 0.42 -13.33 29.53
CA GLU A 118 -0.46 -14.40 30.02
C GLU A 118 -1.38 -13.97 31.19
N ASP A 119 -1.18 -12.79 31.77
CA ASP A 119 -1.78 -12.38 33.05
C ASP A 119 -3.11 -11.60 32.98
N PHE A 120 -3.61 -11.23 31.80
CA PHE A 120 -4.89 -10.49 31.67
C PHE A 120 -5.99 -11.38 31.10
N ARG A 121 -6.62 -12.20 31.93
CA ARG A 121 -7.82 -12.95 31.54
C ARG A 121 -8.89 -12.85 32.62
N ASP A 122 -9.85 -11.95 32.39
CA ASP A 122 -11.24 -12.10 32.86
C ASP A 122 -12.23 -11.07 32.27
N ASP A 123 -11.79 -10.10 31.44
CA ASP A 123 -12.72 -9.17 30.76
C ASP A 123 -12.92 -9.53 29.27
N ASN A 124 -14.05 -10.16 28.97
CA ASN A 124 -14.48 -10.54 27.62
C ASN A 124 -14.55 -9.35 26.65
N TYR A 125 -14.73 -8.11 27.13
CA TYR A 125 -14.79 -6.93 26.26
C TYR A 125 -13.39 -6.51 25.78
N ILE A 126 -12.42 -6.43 26.69
CA ILE A 126 -11.04 -6.04 26.35
C ILE A 126 -10.40 -7.08 25.44
N ASP A 127 -10.61 -8.37 25.72
CA ASP A 127 -10.17 -9.44 24.83
C ASP A 127 -10.78 -9.28 23.43
N GLY A 128 -12.07 -8.94 23.33
CA GLY A 128 -12.73 -8.61 22.06
C GLY A 128 -12.07 -7.46 21.30
N LEU A 129 -11.68 -6.37 21.99
CA LEU A 129 -11.00 -5.23 21.37
C LEU A 129 -9.58 -5.57 20.89
N ILE A 130 -8.81 -6.32 21.67
CA ILE A 130 -7.46 -6.77 21.32
C ILE A 130 -7.49 -7.73 20.11
N ASN A 131 -8.54 -8.53 19.99
CA ASN A 131 -8.74 -9.46 18.88
C ASN A 131 -9.38 -8.83 17.63
N THR A 132 -9.73 -7.54 17.68
CA THR A 132 -10.41 -6.88 16.56
C THR A 132 -9.46 -6.61 15.38
N ASP A 133 -9.87 -7.03 14.19
CA ASP A 133 -9.24 -6.66 12.92
C ASP A 133 -9.58 -5.20 12.56
N TRP A 134 -8.89 -4.26 13.21
CA TRP A 134 -9.08 -2.83 12.97
C TRP A 134 -8.82 -2.38 11.52
N VAL A 135 -8.05 -3.11 10.71
CA VAL A 135 -7.89 -2.82 9.27
C VAL A 135 -9.23 -3.00 8.57
N LYS A 136 -9.93 -4.11 8.84
CA LYS A 136 -11.26 -4.40 8.30
C LYS A 136 -12.32 -3.48 8.89
N GLU A 137 -12.32 -3.29 10.21
CA GLU A 137 -13.33 -2.50 10.90
C GLU A 137 -13.30 -1.02 10.51
N LEU A 138 -12.11 -0.45 10.36
CA LEU A 138 -11.93 0.94 9.92
C LEU A 138 -11.87 1.07 8.40
N LYS A 139 -12.06 -0.04 7.67
CA LYS A 139 -12.11 -0.09 6.19
C LYS A 139 -10.90 0.56 5.53
N LEU A 140 -9.70 0.28 6.05
CA LEU A 140 -8.45 0.87 5.56
C LEU A 140 -8.24 0.56 4.06
N VAL A 141 -8.62 -0.64 3.62
CA VAL A 141 -8.45 -1.11 2.23
C VAL A 141 -9.25 -0.28 1.22
N ASP A 142 -10.39 0.28 1.63
CA ASP A 142 -11.24 1.11 0.76
C ASP A 142 -10.59 2.48 0.47
N SER A 143 -9.61 2.90 1.27
CA SER A 143 -8.95 4.22 1.23
C SER A 143 -7.61 4.21 0.48
N ASN A 144 -7.55 3.52 -0.67
CA ASN A 144 -6.28 3.22 -1.35
C ASN A 144 -6.00 4.01 -2.63
N SER A 145 -6.90 4.92 -3.02
CA SER A 145 -6.89 5.53 -4.36
C SER A 145 -5.98 6.75 -4.46
N SER A 146 -5.64 7.39 -3.33
CA SER A 146 -4.75 8.56 -3.30
C SER A 146 -3.88 8.65 -2.05
N HIS A 147 -2.79 9.43 -2.14
CA HIS A 147 -1.95 9.79 -0.98
C HIS A 147 -2.76 10.32 0.21
N LYS A 148 -3.72 11.22 -0.05
CA LYS A 148 -4.54 11.85 0.99
C LYS A 148 -5.41 10.82 1.71
N GLU A 149 -6.01 9.89 0.98
CA GLU A 149 -6.83 8.82 1.56
C GLU A 149 -6.00 7.85 2.41
N ARG A 150 -4.81 7.47 1.93
CA ARG A 150 -3.87 6.63 2.69
C ARG A 150 -3.42 7.32 3.98
N PHE A 151 -3.08 8.60 3.89
CA PHE A 151 -2.67 9.39 5.05
C PHE A 151 -3.78 9.49 6.09
N ILE A 152 -5.00 9.85 5.67
CA ILE A 152 -6.16 9.93 6.55
C ILE A 152 -6.46 8.57 7.20
N SER A 153 -6.38 7.48 6.44
CA SER A 153 -6.67 6.14 6.97
C SER A 153 -5.60 5.63 7.95
N ILE A 154 -4.31 5.93 7.72
CA ILE A 154 -3.25 5.66 8.72
C ILE A 154 -3.54 6.44 10.01
N LYS A 155 -3.79 7.75 9.91
CA LYS A 155 -4.10 8.57 11.09
C LYS A 155 -5.34 8.06 11.81
N HIS A 156 -6.38 7.70 11.07
CA HIS A 156 -7.61 7.14 11.63
C HIS A 156 -7.36 5.81 12.35
N PHE A 157 -6.55 4.93 11.76
CA PHE A 157 -6.13 3.69 12.41
C PHE A 157 -5.45 3.96 13.74
N PHE A 158 -4.42 4.81 13.76
CA PHE A 158 -3.70 5.10 14.99
C PHE A 158 -4.54 5.82 16.03
N ASN A 159 -5.47 6.71 15.66
CA ASN A 159 -6.24 7.45 16.66
C ASN A 159 -7.50 6.70 17.13
N ILE A 160 -8.01 5.72 16.38
CA ILE A 160 -9.27 5.02 16.70
C ILE A 160 -9.07 3.56 17.11
N ALA A 161 -8.15 2.83 16.47
CA ALA A 161 -7.92 1.44 16.81
C ALA A 161 -7.49 1.32 18.27
N PHE A 162 -8.06 0.34 18.97
CA PHE A 162 -7.56 -0.07 20.27
C PHE A 162 -6.26 -0.85 20.04
N LEU A 163 -5.14 -0.19 20.31
CA LEU A 163 -3.81 -0.79 20.23
C LEU A 163 -3.26 -0.82 21.64
N ASP A 164 -3.26 -2.00 22.23
CA ASP A 164 -2.60 -2.25 23.50
C ASP A 164 -1.09 -2.41 23.24
N ILE A 165 -0.44 -1.36 22.75
CA ILE A 165 0.99 -1.24 22.45
C ILE A 165 1.33 0.24 22.27
N ASP A 166 2.57 0.64 22.56
CA ASP A 166 3.02 2.00 22.29
C ASP A 166 3.01 2.27 20.78
N LYS A 167 2.17 3.22 20.38
CA LYS A 167 1.99 3.57 18.97
C LYS A 167 3.22 4.25 18.39
N HIS A 168 4.00 4.97 19.20
CA HIS A 168 5.27 5.55 18.76
C HIS A 168 6.29 4.45 18.44
N GLU A 169 6.27 3.35 19.19
CA GLU A 169 7.10 2.18 18.90
C GLU A 169 6.72 1.54 17.57
N ILE A 170 5.43 1.33 17.31
CA ILE A 170 4.94 0.82 16.01
C ILE A 170 5.40 1.74 14.88
N MET A 171 5.17 3.06 15.02
CA MET A 171 5.55 4.03 13.99
C MET A 171 7.06 4.00 13.74
N SER A 172 7.86 3.90 14.79
CA SER A 172 9.33 3.79 14.71
C SER A 172 9.76 2.50 14.01
N LYS A 173 9.19 1.35 14.38
CA LYS A 173 9.46 0.03 13.77
C LYS A 173 9.16 0.04 12.27
N ILE A 174 7.96 0.49 11.89
CA ILE A 174 7.55 0.57 10.48
C ILE A 174 8.44 1.57 9.72
N ARG A 175 8.79 2.70 10.32
CA ARG A 175 9.72 3.67 9.73
C ARG A 175 11.12 3.08 9.51
N GLY A 176 11.58 2.21 10.42
CA GLY A 176 12.81 1.43 10.25
C GLY A 176 12.75 0.51 9.02
N HIS A 177 11.67 -0.27 8.90
CA HIS A 177 11.44 -1.14 7.75
C HIS A 177 11.34 -0.35 6.44
N TRP A 178 10.68 0.81 6.45
CA TRP A 178 10.61 1.70 5.30
C TRP A 178 12.01 2.12 4.83
N LYS A 179 12.88 2.57 5.73
CA LYS A 179 14.25 3.01 5.37
C LYS A 179 15.05 1.89 4.71
N LEU A 180 14.98 0.67 5.26
CA LEU A 180 15.66 -0.50 4.70
C LEU A 180 15.13 -0.85 3.31
N ALA A 181 13.81 -0.92 3.16
CA ALA A 181 13.17 -1.26 1.90
C ALA A 181 13.39 -0.18 0.82
N TYR A 182 13.42 1.09 1.22
CA TYR A 182 13.69 2.21 0.31
C TYR A 182 15.09 2.11 -0.31
N GLU A 183 16.11 1.81 0.51
CA GLU A 183 17.49 1.66 0.04
C GLU A 183 17.67 0.38 -0.81
N GLU A 184 16.96 -0.70 -0.49
CA GLU A 184 16.99 -1.94 -1.29
C GLU A 184 16.40 -1.72 -2.70
N ILE A 185 15.26 -1.01 -2.79
CA ILE A 185 14.56 -0.69 -4.03
C ILE A 185 14.72 0.81 -4.34
N LYS A 186 15.98 1.21 -4.48
CA LYS A 186 16.37 2.57 -4.88
C LYS A 186 16.59 2.61 -6.39
N ASP A 187 15.95 3.57 -7.06
CA ASP A 187 16.16 3.91 -8.46
C ASP A 187 16.22 2.71 -9.42
N LEU A 188 15.06 2.08 -9.66
CA LEU A 188 14.89 1.12 -10.75
C LEU A 188 15.01 1.85 -12.10
N LYS A 189 16.24 2.10 -12.57
CA LYS A 189 16.51 2.83 -13.83
C LYS A 189 15.84 2.22 -15.06
N TRP A 190 15.53 0.93 -15.01
CA TRP A 190 14.84 0.23 -16.08
C TRP A 190 13.31 0.41 -16.01
N LEU A 191 12.77 0.83 -14.87
CA LEU A 191 11.34 1.00 -14.67
C LEU A 191 10.85 2.18 -15.54
N PRO A 192 9.88 1.97 -16.44
CA PRO A 192 9.39 2.99 -17.34
C PRO A 192 8.74 4.16 -16.60
N ASP A 193 8.67 5.31 -17.26
CA ASP A 193 7.98 6.49 -16.75
C ASP A 193 6.63 6.73 -17.42
N ASP A 194 6.37 6.14 -18.60
CA ASP A 194 5.10 6.32 -19.30
C ASP A 194 3.99 5.38 -18.78
N TYR A 195 2.75 5.87 -18.83
CA TYR A 195 1.56 5.18 -18.31
C TYR A 195 1.39 3.75 -18.84
N LYS A 196 1.47 3.53 -20.16
CA LYS A 196 1.21 2.19 -20.76
C LYS A 196 2.25 1.16 -20.33
N SER A 197 3.48 1.60 -20.16
CA SER A 197 4.58 0.75 -19.74
C SER A 197 4.52 0.44 -18.24
N LEU A 198 4.08 1.41 -17.43
CA LEU A 198 3.78 1.20 -16.01
C LEU A 198 2.61 0.24 -15.81
N GLU A 199 1.52 0.39 -16.59
CA GLU A 199 0.38 -0.53 -16.61
C GLU A 199 0.82 -1.96 -16.94
N TRP A 200 1.65 -2.14 -17.99
CA TRP A 200 2.21 -3.45 -18.31
C TRP A 200 3.07 -4.02 -17.17
N THR A 201 3.84 -3.18 -16.49
CA THR A 201 4.68 -3.60 -15.36
C THR A 201 3.81 -4.10 -14.21
N TRP A 202 2.70 -3.41 -13.93
CA TRP A 202 1.72 -3.82 -12.94
C TRP A 202 1.04 -5.15 -13.30
N ASP A 203 0.68 -5.34 -14.56
CA ASP A 203 0.12 -6.61 -15.05
C ASP A 203 1.12 -7.76 -14.91
N TYR A 204 2.40 -7.50 -15.17
CA TYR A 204 3.46 -8.49 -14.99
C TYR A 204 3.54 -8.95 -13.53
N LEU A 205 3.57 -8.00 -12.59
CA LEU A 205 3.57 -8.29 -11.16
C LEU A 205 2.29 -9.02 -10.71
N SER A 206 1.13 -8.62 -11.23
CA SER A 206 -0.16 -9.27 -10.96
C SER A 206 -0.17 -10.75 -11.39
N LYS A 207 0.39 -11.04 -12.57
CA LYS A 207 0.54 -12.41 -13.10
C LYS A 207 1.53 -13.22 -12.27
N TYR A 208 2.68 -12.62 -11.93
CA TYR A 208 3.69 -13.27 -11.08
C TYR A 208 3.08 -13.69 -9.73
N THR A 209 2.37 -12.77 -9.06
CA THR A 209 1.68 -13.02 -7.78
C THR A 209 0.67 -14.15 -7.89
N SER A 210 -0.12 -14.16 -8.97
CA SER A 210 -1.14 -15.18 -9.20
C SER A 210 -0.53 -16.57 -9.42
N ASN A 211 0.66 -16.65 -10.01
CA ASN A 211 1.38 -17.91 -10.19
C ASN A 211 2.04 -18.39 -8.89
N GLN A 212 2.68 -17.50 -8.11
CA GLN A 212 3.24 -17.85 -6.80
C GLN A 212 2.19 -18.51 -5.88
N ARG A 213 0.98 -17.95 -5.82
CA ARG A 213 -0.13 -18.49 -4.99
C ARG A 213 -0.62 -19.86 -5.43
N LYS A 214 -0.51 -20.21 -6.71
CA LYS A 214 -0.86 -21.55 -7.20
C LYS A 214 0.18 -22.59 -6.76
N SER A 215 1.44 -22.17 -6.68
CA SER A 215 2.58 -23.04 -6.39
C SER A 215 2.86 -23.23 -4.90
N ARG A 216 2.50 -22.27 -4.04
CA ARG A 216 2.76 -22.33 -2.60
C ARG A 216 1.49 -22.42 -1.77
N ARG A 217 1.33 -23.51 -1.00
CA ARG A 217 0.11 -23.81 -0.21
C ARG A 217 0.15 -23.30 1.24
N HIS A 218 1.33 -23.03 1.81
CA HIS A 218 1.49 -22.54 3.18
C HIS A 218 2.68 -21.59 3.24
N VAL A 219 2.40 -20.29 3.31
CA VAL A 219 3.38 -19.24 3.15
C VAL A 219 2.92 -18.01 3.94
N SER A 220 3.86 -17.30 4.58
CA SER A 220 3.58 -16.04 5.28
C SER A 220 3.01 -14.99 4.32
N ILE A 221 2.14 -14.10 4.81
CA ILE A 221 1.46 -13.10 3.98
C ILE A 221 2.44 -12.13 3.29
N PHE A 222 3.66 -11.97 3.83
CA PHE A 222 4.76 -11.13 3.29
C PHE A 222 5.53 -11.75 2.14
N GLU A 223 5.48 -13.06 2.01
CA GLU A 223 6.13 -13.76 0.92
C GLU A 223 5.31 -13.66 -0.38
N PHE A 224 4.06 -13.19 -0.30
CA PHE A 224 3.28 -12.80 -1.47
C PHE A 224 3.43 -11.31 -1.75
N LEU A 225 3.67 -11.00 -3.02
CA LEU A 225 3.67 -9.63 -3.51
C LEU A 225 2.26 -9.00 -3.31
N PRO A 226 2.13 -7.83 -2.65
CA PRO A 226 0.83 -7.30 -2.19
C PRO A 226 0.05 -6.52 -3.26
N VAL A 227 0.09 -7.01 -4.50
CA VAL A 227 -0.49 -6.32 -5.66
C VAL A 227 -2.00 -6.16 -5.53
N ARG A 228 -2.69 -7.10 -4.88
CA ARG A 228 -4.15 -7.04 -4.71
C ARG A 228 -4.63 -5.98 -3.71
N ASN A 229 -3.74 -5.52 -2.84
CA ASN A 229 -4.08 -4.52 -1.82
C ASN A 229 -3.97 -3.09 -2.38
N LEU A 230 -3.31 -2.92 -3.53
CA LEU A 230 -3.09 -1.64 -4.19
C LEU A 230 -3.96 -1.55 -5.44
N ASN A 231 -4.60 -0.41 -5.66
CA ASN A 231 -5.46 -0.18 -6.83
C ASN A 231 -5.06 1.13 -7.52
N PRO A 232 -3.95 1.14 -8.29
CA PRO A 232 -3.50 2.35 -8.96
C PRO A 232 -4.50 2.81 -10.02
N THR A 233 -4.88 4.08 -10.01
CA THR A 233 -5.90 4.65 -10.92
C THR A 233 -5.34 5.61 -11.97
N ASN A 234 -4.07 6.01 -11.84
CA ASN A 234 -3.39 6.94 -12.73
C ASN A 234 -1.88 6.68 -12.75
N GLU A 235 -1.16 7.29 -13.68
CA GLU A 235 0.29 7.09 -13.90
C GLU A 235 1.14 7.20 -12.63
N LYS A 236 0.93 8.27 -11.85
CA LYS A 236 1.69 8.51 -10.60
C LYS A 236 1.41 7.42 -9.57
N GLU A 237 0.15 6.99 -9.48
CA GLU A 237 -0.25 5.90 -8.59
C GLU A 237 0.27 4.53 -9.05
N TYR A 238 0.36 4.27 -10.36
CA TYR A 238 0.97 3.04 -10.86
C TYR A 238 2.43 2.92 -10.45
N ARG A 239 3.23 3.97 -10.69
CA ARG A 239 4.64 3.97 -10.31
C ARG A 239 4.82 3.78 -8.81
N LEU A 240 4.01 4.50 -8.02
CA LEU A 240 4.00 4.39 -6.57
C LEU A 240 3.63 2.98 -6.10
N ALA A 241 2.56 2.39 -6.65
CA ALA A 241 2.09 1.05 -6.29
C ALA A 241 3.12 -0.04 -6.64
N ILE A 242 3.77 0.04 -7.81
CA ILE A 242 4.84 -0.88 -8.20
C ILE A 242 5.99 -0.85 -7.19
N LEU A 243 6.48 0.36 -6.87
CA LEU A 243 7.58 0.51 -5.92
C LEU A 243 7.19 0.07 -4.52
N THR A 244 5.98 0.42 -4.06
CA THR A 244 5.46 -0.01 -2.76
C THR A 244 5.36 -1.53 -2.68
N ALA A 245 4.80 -2.20 -3.70
CA ALA A 245 4.66 -3.65 -3.72
C ALA A 245 6.02 -4.36 -3.64
N LEU A 246 7.01 -3.88 -4.39
CA LEU A 246 8.37 -4.44 -4.37
C LEU A 246 9.10 -4.22 -3.03
N ARG A 247 8.84 -3.08 -2.37
CA ARG A 247 9.44 -2.73 -1.07
C ARG A 247 8.83 -3.52 0.09
N ILE A 248 7.53 -3.71 0.06
CA ILE A 248 6.79 -4.45 1.10
C ILE A 248 7.05 -5.95 1.00
N TRP A 249 7.18 -6.48 -0.21
CA TRP A 249 7.39 -7.90 -0.42
C TRP A 249 8.72 -8.34 0.17
N GLN A 250 8.67 -9.30 1.09
CA GLN A 250 9.84 -9.89 1.75
C GLN A 250 9.75 -11.41 1.55
N PRO A 251 10.22 -11.93 0.40
CA PRO A 251 10.22 -13.36 0.15
C PRO A 251 11.16 -14.08 1.13
N GLU A 252 10.84 -15.34 1.44
CA GLU A 252 11.64 -16.21 2.31
C GLU A 252 13.13 -16.21 1.92
N PHE A 253 13.41 -16.25 0.62
CA PHE A 253 14.76 -16.15 0.09
C PHE A 253 14.98 -14.81 -0.63
N HIS A 254 15.92 -14.00 -0.16
CA HIS A 254 16.33 -12.74 -0.80
C HIS A 254 16.71 -12.91 -2.29
N ALA A 255 17.16 -14.11 -2.70
CA ALA A 255 17.45 -14.42 -4.10
C ALA A 255 16.21 -14.29 -5.00
N GLU A 256 15.00 -14.56 -4.50
CA GLU A 256 13.75 -14.46 -5.28
C GLU A 256 13.46 -13.03 -5.71
N LYS A 257 13.64 -12.06 -4.81
CA LYS A 257 13.43 -10.65 -5.14
C LYS A 257 14.41 -10.19 -6.20
N ARG A 258 15.69 -10.54 -6.06
CA ARG A 258 16.72 -10.22 -7.07
C ARG A 258 16.40 -10.86 -8.42
N LEU A 259 15.99 -12.13 -8.42
CA LEU A 259 15.63 -12.85 -9.64
C LEU A 259 14.41 -12.20 -10.32
N LEU A 260 13.36 -11.85 -9.56
CA LEU A 260 12.20 -11.15 -10.10
C LEU A 260 12.61 -9.82 -10.76
N LEU A 261 13.42 -9.00 -10.08
CA LEU A 261 13.86 -7.71 -10.63
C LEU A 261 14.68 -7.89 -11.93
N GLN A 262 15.53 -8.92 -12.01
CA GLN A 262 16.28 -9.27 -13.21
C GLN A 262 15.35 -9.71 -14.36
N ASP A 263 14.39 -10.58 -14.06
CA ASP A 263 13.43 -11.10 -15.03
C ASP A 263 12.51 -9.99 -15.56
N MET A 264 12.04 -9.10 -14.69
CA MET A 264 11.28 -7.91 -15.07
C MET A 264 12.07 -7.02 -16.02
N SER A 265 13.31 -6.68 -15.67
CA SER A 265 14.19 -5.85 -16.49
C SER A 265 14.48 -6.49 -17.86
N LYS A 266 14.70 -7.82 -17.90
CA LYS A 266 14.90 -8.57 -19.14
C LYS A 266 13.63 -8.60 -20.00
N ALA A 267 12.48 -8.91 -19.41
CA ALA A 267 11.19 -8.94 -20.10
C ALA A 267 10.84 -7.56 -20.67
N TRP A 268 11.11 -6.50 -19.91
CA TRP A 268 10.92 -5.13 -20.35
C TRP A 268 11.81 -4.77 -21.55
N ARG A 269 13.12 -5.06 -21.49
CA ARG A 269 14.04 -4.83 -22.62
C ARG A 269 13.60 -5.59 -23.87
N GLN A 270 13.15 -6.85 -23.71
CA GLN A 270 12.65 -7.64 -24.83
C GLN A 270 11.37 -7.06 -25.42
N ARG A 271 10.44 -6.58 -24.59
CA ARG A 271 9.22 -5.90 -25.04
C ARG A 271 9.54 -4.63 -25.82
N LYS A 272 10.41 -3.77 -25.29
CA LYS A 272 10.85 -2.54 -25.95
C LYS A 272 11.46 -2.83 -27.33
N PHE A 273 12.35 -3.82 -27.39
CA PHE A 273 12.98 -4.25 -28.65
C PHE A 273 11.98 -4.78 -29.69
N ARG A 274 10.93 -5.49 -29.24
CA ARG A 274 9.85 -5.95 -30.14
C ARG A 274 9.00 -4.79 -30.64
N ALA A 275 8.65 -3.84 -29.78
CA ALA A 275 7.88 -2.66 -30.16
C ALA A 275 8.63 -1.79 -31.19
N GLU A 276 9.94 -1.60 -31.03
CA GLU A 276 10.79 -0.89 -31.99
C GLU A 276 10.87 -1.57 -33.38
N ARG A 277 10.47 -2.84 -33.46
CA ARG A 277 10.50 -3.68 -34.67
C ARG A 277 9.13 -4.04 -35.22
N GLU A 278 8.03 -3.51 -34.67
CA GLU A 278 6.68 -3.85 -35.11
C GLU A 278 6.47 -3.58 -36.62
N ASN A 279 7.13 -2.55 -37.15
CA ASN A 279 7.16 -2.22 -38.59
C ASN A 279 8.46 -2.60 -39.31
N LYS A 280 9.35 -3.38 -38.67
CA LYS A 280 10.67 -3.76 -39.23
C LYS A 280 10.74 -5.27 -39.38
N LYS A 281 10.93 -5.75 -40.61
CA LYS A 281 11.24 -7.16 -40.89
C LYS A 281 12.75 -7.35 -40.97
N SER A 282 13.27 -8.40 -40.32
CA SER A 282 14.67 -8.77 -40.46
C SER A 282 14.92 -9.35 -41.85
N LEU A 283 15.89 -8.80 -42.56
CA LEU A 283 16.42 -9.41 -43.78
C LEU A 283 17.64 -10.25 -43.40
N ASN A 284 17.45 -11.56 -43.27
CA ASN A 284 18.57 -12.50 -43.10
C ASN A 284 18.95 -13.05 -44.47
N CYS A 285 20.16 -12.78 -44.92
CA CYS A 285 20.71 -13.31 -46.16
C CYS A 285 22.14 -13.77 -45.96
N TYR A 286 22.56 -14.72 -46.80
CA TYR A 286 23.95 -15.12 -46.91
C TYR A 286 24.52 -14.45 -48.16
N LEU A 287 25.65 -13.77 -48.00
CA LEU A 287 26.38 -13.12 -49.06
C LEU A 287 27.76 -13.75 -49.14
N ASP A 288 28.28 -13.88 -50.36
CA ASP A 288 29.68 -14.22 -50.55
C ASP A 288 30.58 -13.19 -49.88
N VAL A 289 31.74 -13.64 -49.40
CA VAL A 289 32.69 -12.79 -48.65
C VAL A 289 33.08 -11.56 -49.47
N SER A 290 33.30 -11.71 -50.77
CA SER A 290 33.63 -10.60 -51.67
C SER A 290 32.49 -9.58 -51.77
N VAL A 291 31.25 -10.03 -51.90
CA VAL A 291 30.07 -9.16 -51.99
C VAL A 291 29.82 -8.41 -50.68
N LYS A 292 30.02 -9.08 -49.53
CA LYS A 292 29.95 -8.43 -48.22
C LYS A 292 31.02 -7.34 -48.08
N ASN A 293 32.25 -7.60 -48.50
CA ASN A 293 33.32 -6.61 -48.43
C ASN A 293 33.01 -5.37 -49.27
N HIS A 294 32.47 -5.54 -50.48
CA HIS A 294 32.01 -4.40 -51.29
C HIS A 294 30.90 -3.61 -50.60
N LEU A 295 29.96 -4.29 -49.92
CA LEU A 295 28.91 -3.64 -49.15
C LEU A 295 29.46 -2.87 -47.95
N ASP A 296 30.47 -3.41 -47.25
CA ASP A 296 31.17 -2.76 -46.14
C ASP A 296 31.94 -1.50 -46.62
N GLU A 297 32.59 -1.57 -47.78
CA GLU A 297 33.27 -0.42 -48.39
C GLU A 297 32.29 0.68 -48.82
N LEU A 298 31.18 0.30 -49.45
CA LEU A 298 30.11 1.24 -49.81
C LEU A 298 29.51 1.90 -48.57
N ALA A 299 29.18 1.13 -47.53
CA ALA A 299 28.64 1.68 -46.30
C ALA A 299 29.56 2.73 -45.67
N LYS A 300 30.88 2.48 -45.66
CA LYS A 300 31.88 3.46 -45.21
C LYS A 300 31.96 4.69 -46.11
N ALA A 301 32.00 4.50 -47.42
CA ALA A 301 32.13 5.61 -48.38
C ALA A 301 30.97 6.61 -48.29
N TYR A 302 29.77 6.13 -47.94
CA TYR A 302 28.55 6.94 -47.82
C TYR A 302 28.19 7.31 -46.36
N ASP A 303 29.04 6.97 -45.39
CA ASP A 303 28.81 7.17 -43.95
C ASP A 303 27.44 6.64 -43.47
N LYS A 304 27.15 5.38 -43.82
CA LYS A 304 25.90 4.69 -43.49
C LYS A 304 26.18 3.39 -42.74
N THR A 305 25.22 2.96 -41.93
CA THR A 305 25.24 1.57 -41.44
C THR A 305 24.97 0.61 -42.59
N ILE A 306 25.39 -0.66 -42.45
CA ILE A 306 25.12 -1.69 -43.46
C ILE A 306 23.62 -1.81 -43.77
N VAL A 307 22.78 -1.71 -42.73
CA VAL A 307 21.32 -1.76 -42.90
C VAL A 307 20.83 -0.57 -43.72
N ASP A 308 21.28 0.65 -43.39
CA ASP A 308 20.89 1.85 -44.12
C ASP A 308 21.39 1.84 -45.56
N MET A 309 22.59 1.28 -45.80
CA MET A 309 23.14 1.11 -47.14
C MET A 309 22.31 0.13 -47.97
N VAL A 310 21.96 -1.03 -47.41
CA VAL A 310 21.08 -2.00 -48.09
C VAL A 310 19.72 -1.36 -48.41
N THR A 311 19.12 -0.65 -47.46
CA THR A 311 17.85 0.08 -47.70
C THR A 311 18.02 1.12 -48.80
N TYR A 312 19.09 1.91 -48.77
CA TYR A 312 19.37 2.92 -49.79
C TYR A 312 19.50 2.31 -51.19
N LEU A 313 20.26 1.22 -51.34
CA LEU A 313 20.46 0.54 -52.61
C LEU A 313 19.12 -0.02 -53.15
N ILE A 314 18.33 -0.69 -52.31
CA ILE A 314 17.03 -1.25 -52.70
C ILE A 314 16.07 -0.13 -53.13
N GLU A 315 15.96 0.94 -52.36
CA GLU A 315 15.05 2.06 -52.65
C GLU A 315 15.51 2.90 -53.85
N SER A 316 16.82 3.01 -54.08
CA SER A 316 17.35 3.68 -55.26
C SER A 316 17.04 2.88 -56.51
N GLU A 317 17.30 1.57 -56.50
CA GLU A 317 17.04 0.70 -57.64
C GLU A 317 15.54 0.60 -57.93
N TYR A 318 14.71 0.44 -56.87
CA TYR A 318 13.26 0.40 -57.01
C TYR A 318 12.71 1.66 -57.67
N ARG A 319 13.23 2.84 -57.29
CA ARG A 319 12.83 4.12 -57.90
C ARG A 319 13.29 4.27 -59.34
N ASN A 320 14.47 3.76 -59.69
CA ASN A 320 14.98 3.79 -61.06
C ASN A 320 14.28 2.77 -61.98
N SER A 321 13.70 1.71 -61.41
CA SER A 321 12.99 0.65 -62.13
C SER A 321 11.49 0.91 -62.38
N LYS A 322 10.98 2.06 -61.93
CA LYS A 322 9.66 2.60 -62.28
C LYS A 322 9.82 3.73 -63.27
#